data_AF-A0A2K3N5V2-F1
#
_entry.id   AF-A0A2K3N5V2-F1
#
_cell.length_a   1.000
_cell.length_b   1.000
_cell.length_c   1.000
_cell.angle_alpha   90.00
_cell.angle_beta   90.00
_cell.angle_gamma   90.00
#
_symmetry.space_group_name_H-M   'P 1'
#
loop_
_entity.id
_entity.type
_entity.pdbx_description
1 polymer ?
#
loop_
_entity_poly.entity_id
_entity_poly.type
_entity_poly.pdbx_seq_one_letter_code
_entity_poly.pdbx_strand_id
1 'polypeptide(L)'
;MLSNRDLEKRIVEAEMELTLAKSQGYLKGQRLQTASADRRLLAVIGVYTGFGSRLKRNVFRGSWMPRGDALKKLEERGVVIRFVIGRSANRGDSLDRNIDEENRSTKDFLILESHEEAQEELPKKAKIFFSTAVQNWDADFYVKVDDSIDIDLEGLIALLDRRRSQDGAYIGCMKSGDVISEEGKLWYEPDWWKFGDEKS
;
A
#
# COMPACT_ATOMS: atom_id res chain seq x y z
N MET A 1 -13.54 -7.70 25.70
CA MET A 1 -14.61 -8.36 24.93
C MET A 1 -15.40 -7.28 24.20
N LEU A 2 -15.30 -7.20 22.87
CA LEU A 2 -16.22 -6.38 22.09
C LEU A 2 -17.47 -7.24 21.88
N SER A 3 -18.62 -6.80 22.38
CA SER A 3 -19.87 -7.53 22.18
C SER A 3 -20.24 -7.53 20.69
N ASN A 4 -20.96 -8.55 20.20
CA ASN A 4 -21.45 -8.60 18.81
C ASN A 4 -22.17 -7.30 18.39
N ARG A 5 -22.89 -6.70 19.34
CA ARG A 5 -23.56 -5.40 19.21
C ARG A 5 -22.62 -4.22 18.95
N ASP A 6 -21.38 -4.29 19.43
CA ASP A 6 -20.34 -3.27 19.21
C ASP A 6 -19.74 -3.38 17.81
N LEU A 7 -19.57 -4.62 17.30
CA LEU A 7 -19.18 -4.87 15.91
C LEU A 7 -20.24 -4.37 14.93
N GLU A 8 -21.52 -4.69 15.16
CA GLU A 8 -22.63 -4.16 14.35
C GLU A 8 -22.64 -2.63 14.34
N LYS A 9 -22.44 -2.00 15.49
CA LYS A 9 -22.38 -0.54 15.60
C LYS A 9 -21.21 0.03 14.78
N ARG A 10 -20.03 -0.58 14.85
CA ARG A 10 -18.85 -0.16 14.07
C ARG A 10 -19.02 -0.37 12.57
N ILE A 11 -19.75 -1.41 12.15
CA ILE A 11 -20.10 -1.63 10.73
C ILE A 11 -21.01 -0.50 10.25
N VAL A 12 -22.08 -0.19 10.99
CA VAL A 12 -23.00 0.90 10.66
C VAL A 12 -22.28 2.25 10.64
N GLU A 13 -21.41 2.52 11.61
CA GLU A 13 -20.56 3.73 11.63
C GLU A 13 -19.65 3.79 10.39
N ALA A 14 -18.99 2.69 10.01
CA ALA A 14 -18.17 2.64 8.81
C ALA A 14 -18.97 2.81 7.51
N GLU A 15 -20.19 2.26 7.43
CA GLU A 15 -21.09 2.45 6.29
C GLU A 15 -21.60 3.90 6.17
N MET A 16 -21.87 4.54 7.30
CA MET A 16 -22.22 5.96 7.36
C MET A 16 -21.04 6.84 6.94
N GLU A 17 -19.84 6.57 7.44
CA GLU A 17 -18.61 7.25 7.01
C GLU A 17 -18.36 7.06 5.52
N LEU A 18 -18.55 5.85 4.99
CA LEU A 18 -18.41 5.56 3.56
C LEU A 18 -19.44 6.33 2.73
N THR A 19 -20.69 6.42 3.21
CA THR A 19 -21.77 7.16 2.54
C THR A 19 -21.51 8.67 2.56
N LEU A 20 -21.02 9.19 3.69
CA LEU A 20 -20.60 10.58 3.84
C LEU A 20 -19.42 10.91 2.92
N ALA A 21 -18.41 10.05 2.86
CA ALA A 21 -17.27 10.21 1.95
C ALA A 21 -17.71 10.19 0.48
N LYS A 22 -18.64 9.29 0.10
CA LYS A 22 -19.23 9.26 -1.24
C LYS A 22 -19.98 10.54 -1.58
N SER A 23 -20.78 11.09 -0.66
CA SER A 23 -21.56 12.31 -0.87
C SER A 23 -20.69 13.58 -0.92
N GLN A 24 -19.58 13.59 -0.18
CA GLN A 24 -18.56 14.66 -0.21
C GLN A 24 -17.66 14.60 -1.46
N GLY A 25 -17.89 13.66 -2.38
CA GLY A 25 -17.13 13.59 -3.63
C GLY A 25 -15.74 13.01 -3.47
N TYR A 26 -15.49 12.17 -2.47
CA TYR A 26 -14.20 11.48 -2.28
C TYR A 26 -13.78 10.62 -3.49
N LEU A 27 -14.73 10.26 -4.37
CA LEU A 27 -14.48 9.60 -5.65
C LEU A 27 -14.40 10.56 -6.86
N LYS A 28 -14.62 11.87 -6.69
CA LYS A 28 -14.83 12.82 -7.80
C LYS A 28 -14.15 14.17 -7.68
N GLY A 29 -13.44 14.48 -6.59
CA GLY A 29 -12.97 15.86 -6.39
C GLY A 29 -11.78 16.01 -5.46
N GLN A 30 -10.60 15.59 -5.90
CA GLN A 30 -9.33 16.22 -5.50
C GLN A 30 -8.28 15.99 -6.59
N ARG A 31 -8.54 16.59 -7.77
CA ARG A 31 -7.52 16.79 -8.80
C ARG A 31 -6.51 17.80 -8.25
N LEU A 32 -5.52 17.31 -7.50
CA LEU A 32 -4.30 18.07 -7.22
C LEU A 32 -3.68 18.41 -8.58
N GLN A 33 -3.73 19.70 -8.90
CA GLN A 33 -3.20 20.28 -10.12
C GLN A 33 -1.68 20.07 -10.12
N THR A 34 -1.17 19.17 -10.95
CA THR A 34 0.15 19.23 -11.62
C THR A 34 0.45 17.93 -12.38
N ALA A 35 -0.29 17.67 -13.45
CA ALA A 35 0.17 17.00 -14.68
C ALA A 35 -1.03 16.92 -15.63
N SER A 36 -0.77 16.86 -16.94
CA SER A 36 -1.74 16.94 -18.03
C SER A 36 -3.00 16.09 -17.82
N ALA A 37 -4.12 16.55 -18.37
CA ALA A 37 -5.17 15.61 -18.73
C ALA A 37 -4.57 14.59 -19.71
N ASP A 38 -4.17 13.40 -19.26
CA ASP A 38 -3.95 12.26 -20.14
C ASP A 38 -3.76 10.94 -19.37
N ARG A 39 -4.65 9.99 -19.69
CA ARG A 39 -4.58 8.54 -19.45
C ARG A 39 -4.43 8.04 -18.00
N ARG A 40 -5.50 7.38 -17.53
CA ARG A 40 -5.49 6.51 -16.35
C ARG A 40 -4.28 5.57 -16.39
N LEU A 41 -3.50 5.55 -15.30
CA LEU A 41 -2.30 4.73 -15.17
C LEU A 41 -2.67 3.24 -15.14
N LEU A 42 -1.75 2.38 -15.59
CA LEU A 42 -1.91 0.94 -15.40
C LEU A 42 -1.82 0.59 -13.92
N ALA A 43 -0.76 1.03 -13.23
CA ALA A 43 -0.54 0.60 -11.86
C ALA A 43 0.25 1.61 -11.01
N VAL A 44 -0.08 1.63 -9.71
CA VAL A 44 0.76 2.20 -8.66
C VAL A 44 1.27 1.05 -7.79
N ILE A 45 2.59 0.88 -7.74
CA ILE A 45 3.27 -0.19 -7.00
C ILE A 45 3.96 0.43 -5.79
N GLY A 46 3.48 0.09 -4.59
CA GLY A 46 4.07 0.48 -3.32
C GLY A 46 4.93 -0.64 -2.76
N VAL A 47 6.24 -0.44 -2.73
CA VAL A 47 7.22 -1.35 -2.12
C VAL A 47 7.44 -0.92 -0.68
N TYR A 48 6.99 -1.72 0.29
CA TYR A 48 7.16 -1.37 1.69
C TYR A 48 8.65 -1.29 2.04
N THR A 49 8.97 -0.41 2.97
CA THR A 49 10.31 -0.28 3.54
C THR A 49 10.19 0.33 4.94
N GLY A 50 11.19 0.08 5.79
CA GLY A 50 11.37 0.79 7.06
C GLY A 50 12.71 1.53 7.14
N PHE A 51 12.99 2.14 8.29
CA PHE A 51 14.22 2.90 8.52
C PHE A 51 15.49 2.04 8.39
N GLY A 52 15.44 0.79 8.87
CA GLY A 52 16.55 -0.16 8.79
C GLY A 52 16.79 -0.74 7.39
N SER A 53 15.88 -0.56 6.44
CA SER A 53 15.90 -1.25 5.14
C SER A 53 16.74 -0.55 4.07
N ARG A 54 17.61 0.41 4.42
CA ARG A 54 18.42 1.17 3.43
C ARG A 54 19.24 0.28 2.50
N LEU A 55 19.89 -0.75 3.05
CA LEU A 55 20.67 -1.69 2.23
C LEU A 55 19.77 -2.48 1.26
N LYS A 56 18.59 -2.94 1.71
CA LYS A 56 17.61 -3.60 0.84
C LYS A 56 17.13 -2.71 -0.30
N ARG A 57 16.81 -1.44 0.00
CA ARG A 57 16.44 -0.45 -1.03
C ARG A 57 17.54 -0.30 -2.09
N ASN A 58 18.80 -0.26 -1.67
CA ASN A 58 19.94 -0.19 -2.59
C ASN A 58 20.09 -1.46 -3.43
N VAL A 59 19.85 -2.64 -2.85
CA VAL A 59 19.82 -3.90 -3.59
C VAL A 59 18.72 -3.89 -4.65
N PHE A 60 17.49 -3.48 -4.29
CA PHE A 60 16.38 -3.40 -5.24
C PHE A 60 16.66 -2.44 -6.39
N ARG A 61 17.20 -1.25 -6.11
CA ARG A 61 17.63 -0.28 -7.14
C ARG A 61 18.78 -0.79 -8.01
N GLY A 62 19.56 -1.74 -7.49
CA GLY A 62 20.65 -2.40 -8.20
C GLY A 62 20.21 -3.63 -9.00
N SER A 63 18.97 -4.09 -8.80
CA SER A 63 18.42 -5.28 -9.45
C SER A 63 17.19 -4.95 -10.30
N TRP A 64 16.00 -5.06 -9.73
CA TRP A 64 14.73 -5.06 -10.46
C TRP A 64 13.99 -3.72 -10.43
N MET A 65 14.28 -2.84 -9.47
CA MET A 65 13.61 -1.55 -9.33
C MET A 65 14.33 -0.48 -10.18
N PRO A 66 13.64 0.14 -11.15
CA PRO A 66 14.27 1.13 -12.00
C PRO A 66 14.57 2.42 -11.23
N ARG A 67 15.59 3.16 -11.70
CA ARG A 67 16.07 4.41 -11.11
C ARG A 67 16.37 5.45 -12.18
N GLY A 68 16.37 6.72 -11.81
CA GLY A 68 16.71 7.82 -12.71
C GLY A 68 15.85 7.80 -13.98
N ASP A 69 16.47 7.79 -15.15
CA ASP A 69 15.74 7.84 -16.42
C ASP A 69 14.97 6.56 -16.73
N ALA A 70 15.39 5.40 -16.23
CA ALA A 70 14.60 4.17 -16.36
C ALA A 70 13.28 4.25 -15.58
N LEU A 71 13.29 4.91 -14.41
CA LEU A 71 12.09 5.13 -13.62
C LEU A 71 11.12 6.08 -14.34
N LYS A 72 11.63 7.18 -14.91
CA LYS A 72 10.81 8.10 -15.72
C LYS A 72 10.16 7.40 -16.91
N LYS A 73 10.91 6.57 -17.64
CA LYS A 73 10.38 5.77 -18.76
C LYS A 73 9.28 4.79 -18.32
N LEU A 74 9.39 4.24 -17.11
CA LEU A 74 8.34 3.39 -16.54
C LEU A 74 7.06 4.21 -16.25
N GLU A 75 7.22 5.42 -15.72
CA GLU A 75 6.11 6.33 -15.42
C GLU A 75 5.40 6.79 -16.70
N GLU A 76 6.15 7.06 -17.77
CA GLU A 76 5.62 7.35 -19.11
C GLU A 76 4.82 6.17 -19.70
N ARG A 77 5.16 4.93 -19.33
CA ARG A 77 4.38 3.72 -19.67
C ARG A 77 3.12 3.55 -18.80
N GLY A 78 2.89 4.47 -17.86
CA GLY A 78 1.73 4.47 -16.98
C GLY A 78 1.90 3.61 -15.73
N VAL A 79 3.13 3.36 -15.27
CA VAL A 79 3.39 2.59 -14.05
C VAL A 79 4.23 3.42 -13.08
N VAL A 80 3.69 3.66 -11.90
CA VAL A 80 4.38 4.36 -10.81
C VAL A 80 4.88 3.33 -9.82
N ILE A 81 6.15 3.39 -9.44
CA ILE A 81 6.71 2.55 -8.38
C ILE A 81 7.39 3.41 -7.32
N ARG A 82 7.07 3.18 -6.05
CA ARG A 82 7.61 3.96 -4.93
C ARG A 82 7.92 3.07 -3.72
N PHE A 83 8.98 3.39 -3.01
CA PHE A 83 9.21 2.92 -1.64
C PHE A 83 8.23 3.60 -0.68
N VAL A 84 7.45 2.83 0.05
CA VAL A 84 6.42 3.32 0.96
C VAL A 84 6.91 3.25 2.39
N ILE A 85 6.98 4.42 3.04
CA ILE A 85 7.45 4.56 4.41
C ILE A 85 6.65 5.63 5.14
N GLY A 86 6.36 5.40 6.42
CA GLY A 86 5.86 6.41 7.33
C GLY A 86 6.98 7.30 7.87
N ARG A 87 6.66 7.97 8.97
CA ARG A 87 7.54 8.88 9.68
C ARG A 87 7.84 8.36 11.08
N SER A 88 8.94 8.83 11.67
CA SER A 88 9.35 8.44 13.01
C SER A 88 8.39 8.98 14.07
N ALA A 89 8.29 8.34 15.23
CA ALA A 89 7.49 8.85 16.36
C ALA A 89 7.91 10.29 16.74
N ASN A 90 9.22 10.58 16.66
CA ASN A 90 9.78 11.89 16.94
C ASN A 90 10.04 12.67 15.64
N ARG A 91 8.98 13.28 15.10
CA ARG A 91 9.02 13.97 13.79
C ARG A 91 10.25 14.87 13.63
N GLY A 92 10.99 14.65 12.54
CA GLY A 92 12.17 15.42 12.18
C GLY A 92 13.44 15.00 12.92
N ASP A 93 13.46 13.83 13.55
CA ASP A 93 14.67 13.19 14.08
C ASP A 93 15.64 12.75 12.96
N SER A 94 16.71 12.05 13.34
CA SER A 94 17.68 11.53 12.37
C SER A 94 17.10 10.48 11.42
N LEU A 95 16.10 9.71 11.85
CA LEU A 95 15.49 8.68 11.00
C LEU A 95 14.71 9.34 9.86
N ASP A 96 13.90 10.34 10.18
CA ASP A 96 13.17 11.14 9.18
C ASP A 96 14.13 11.88 8.24
N ARG A 97 15.15 12.55 8.78
CA ARG A 97 16.13 13.29 7.98
C ARG A 97 16.87 12.39 6.99
N ASN A 98 17.25 11.19 7.40
CA ASN A 98 17.91 10.22 6.52
C ASN A 98 17.01 9.82 5.35
N ILE A 99 15.71 9.64 5.59
CA ILE A 99 14.73 9.34 4.54
C ILE A 99 14.52 10.55 3.61
N ASP A 100 14.39 11.75 4.15
CA ASP A 100 14.23 12.98 3.35
C ASP A 100 15.45 13.25 2.46
N GLU A 101 16.66 13.03 2.99
CA GLU A 101 17.91 13.13 2.24
C GLU A 101 18.00 12.10 1.11
N GLU A 102 17.67 10.84 1.40
CA GLU A 102 17.64 9.79 0.39
C GLU A 102 16.63 10.13 -0.70
N ASN A 103 15.40 10.47 -0.32
CA ASN A 103 14.32 10.84 -1.24
C ASN A 103 14.68 12.05 -2.11
N ARG A 104 15.38 13.06 -1.56
CA ARG A 104 15.83 14.21 -2.36
C ARG A 104 16.74 13.80 -3.52
N SER A 105 17.54 12.75 -3.33
CA SER A 105 18.46 12.23 -4.33
C SER A 105 17.80 11.23 -5.30
N THR A 106 16.97 10.31 -4.80
CA THR A 106 16.44 9.19 -5.57
C THR A 106 15.06 9.47 -6.17
N LYS A 107 14.25 10.31 -5.50
CA LYS A 107 12.89 10.69 -5.87
C LYS A 107 11.94 9.51 -6.07
N ASP A 108 12.19 8.42 -5.34
CA ASP A 108 11.49 7.15 -5.49
C ASP A 108 10.71 6.75 -4.23
N PHE A 109 10.46 7.68 -3.29
CA PHE A 109 9.64 7.42 -2.12
C PHE A 109 8.21 7.96 -2.24
N LEU A 110 7.30 7.26 -1.56
CA LEU A 110 6.01 7.76 -1.10
C LEU A 110 6.07 7.80 0.42
N ILE A 111 6.23 8.99 0.97
CA ILE A 111 6.30 9.20 2.42
C ILE A 111 4.88 9.46 2.94
N LEU A 112 4.43 8.61 3.86
CA LEU A 112 3.12 8.68 4.48
C LEU A 112 3.18 9.57 5.73
N GLU A 113 2.98 10.88 5.55
CA GLU A 113 3.16 11.89 6.61
C GLU A 113 2.29 11.64 7.86
N SER A 114 1.11 11.06 7.69
CA SER A 114 0.17 10.74 8.77
C SER A 114 0.36 9.36 9.40
N HIS A 115 1.37 8.61 8.95
CA HIS A 115 1.67 7.27 9.45
C HIS A 115 2.94 7.29 10.32
N GLU A 116 2.89 6.66 11.48
CA GLU A 116 4.09 6.34 12.26
C GLU A 116 4.65 4.99 11.81
N GLU A 117 5.92 4.95 11.45
CA GLU A 117 6.58 3.73 11.00
C GLU A 117 7.04 2.90 12.20
N ALA A 118 6.22 1.92 12.58
CA ALA A 118 6.46 0.96 13.66
C ALA A 118 5.86 -0.42 13.33
N GLN A 119 6.34 -1.48 13.97
CA GLN A 119 5.94 -2.86 13.67
C GLN A 119 4.44 -3.10 13.95
N GLU A 120 3.94 -2.48 15.01
CA GLU A 120 2.59 -2.54 15.53
C GLU A 120 1.61 -1.76 14.62
N GLU A 121 2.16 -0.82 13.85
CA GLU A 121 1.41 0.08 12.96
C GLU A 121 1.34 -0.46 11.51
N LEU A 122 2.04 -1.55 11.20
CA LEU A 122 2.04 -2.19 9.87
C LEU A 122 0.63 -2.47 9.30
N PRO A 123 -0.35 -2.96 10.07
CA PRO A 123 -1.71 -3.12 9.55
C PRO A 123 -2.34 -1.79 9.10
N LYS A 124 -2.05 -0.69 9.82
CA LYS A 124 -2.55 0.65 9.46
C LYS A 124 -1.83 1.22 8.24
N LYS A 125 -0.56 0.85 8.02
CA LYS A 125 0.22 1.24 6.83
C LYS A 125 -0.51 0.90 5.53
N ALA A 126 -1.15 -0.28 5.45
CA ALA A 126 -1.92 -0.69 4.27
C ALA A 126 -3.09 0.25 3.98
N LYS A 127 -3.89 0.57 4.99
CA LYS A 127 -5.00 1.51 4.85
C LYS A 127 -4.49 2.87 4.34
N ILE A 128 -3.48 3.42 5.00
CA ILE A 128 -2.96 4.75 4.67
C ILE A 128 -2.32 4.75 3.27
N PHE A 129 -1.53 3.74 2.94
CA PHE A 129 -0.93 3.58 1.62
C PHE A 129 -1.99 3.60 0.51
N PHE A 130 -3.00 2.73 0.58
CA PHE A 130 -4.01 2.65 -0.48
C PHE A 130 -4.85 3.94 -0.56
N SER A 131 -5.22 4.54 0.57
CA SER A 131 -5.93 5.82 0.58
C SER A 131 -5.11 6.93 -0.06
N THR A 132 -3.83 7.08 0.29
CA THR A 132 -2.94 8.09 -0.29
C THR A 132 -2.67 7.82 -1.76
N ALA A 133 -2.48 6.56 -2.16
CA ALA A 133 -2.19 6.20 -3.53
C ALA A 133 -3.37 6.56 -4.46
N VAL A 134 -4.61 6.24 -4.05
CA VAL A 134 -5.83 6.58 -4.82
C VAL A 134 -6.05 8.09 -4.90
N GLN A 135 -5.66 8.85 -3.88
CA GLN A 135 -5.75 10.31 -3.91
C GLN A 135 -4.73 10.96 -4.84
N ASN A 136 -3.54 10.39 -4.94
CA ASN A 136 -2.43 10.98 -5.68
C ASN A 136 -2.39 10.55 -7.16
N TRP A 137 -2.90 9.36 -7.48
CA TRP A 137 -2.80 8.75 -8.80
C TRP A 137 -4.11 8.07 -9.18
N ASP A 138 -4.60 8.35 -10.39
CA ASP A 138 -5.70 7.60 -10.99
C ASP A 138 -5.14 6.40 -11.77
N ALA A 139 -5.27 5.20 -11.20
CA ALA A 139 -4.75 3.95 -11.77
C ALA A 139 -5.82 2.84 -11.83
N ASP A 140 -5.59 1.86 -12.73
CA ASP A 140 -6.38 0.63 -12.80
C ASP A 140 -6.06 -0.30 -11.61
N PHE A 141 -4.78 -0.39 -11.22
CA PHE A 141 -4.31 -1.26 -10.15
C PHE A 141 -3.49 -0.52 -9.09
N TYR A 142 -3.66 -0.94 -7.83
CA TYR A 142 -2.81 -0.54 -6.71
C TYR A 142 -2.19 -1.79 -6.11
N VAL A 143 -0.86 -1.88 -6.12
CA VAL A 143 -0.12 -3.08 -5.77
C VAL A 143 0.71 -2.80 -4.53
N LYS A 144 0.57 -3.66 -3.52
CA LYS A 144 1.42 -3.65 -2.33
C LYS A 144 2.46 -4.75 -2.45
N VAL A 145 3.72 -4.41 -2.24
CA VAL A 145 4.88 -5.31 -2.31
C VAL A 145 5.64 -5.23 -1.00
N ASP A 146 6.09 -6.38 -0.48
CA ASP A 146 6.91 -6.43 0.74
C ASP A 146 8.40 -6.19 0.43
N ASP A 147 9.16 -5.75 1.44
CA ASP A 147 10.57 -5.34 1.32
C ASP A 147 11.54 -6.53 1.16
N SER A 148 11.02 -7.75 1.09
CA SER A 148 11.76 -9.01 1.04
C SER A 148 11.50 -9.82 -0.24
N ILE A 149 10.76 -9.23 -1.19
CA ILE A 149 10.35 -9.90 -2.43
C ILE A 149 10.97 -9.19 -3.63
N ASP A 150 11.66 -9.96 -4.46
CA ASP A 150 12.09 -9.51 -5.78
C ASP A 150 10.98 -9.75 -6.81
N ILE A 151 10.78 -8.79 -7.71
CA ILE A 151 9.69 -8.81 -8.69
C ILE A 151 10.26 -8.88 -10.11
N ASP A 152 9.72 -9.81 -10.91
CA ASP A 152 9.77 -9.69 -12.37
C ASP A 152 8.81 -8.57 -12.81
N LEU A 153 9.35 -7.35 -12.94
CA LEU A 153 8.57 -6.14 -13.18
C LEU A 153 7.83 -6.20 -14.52
N GLU A 154 8.48 -6.70 -15.58
CA GLU A 154 7.85 -6.81 -16.90
C GLU A 154 6.78 -7.91 -16.91
N GLY A 155 7.02 -9.04 -16.23
CA GLY A 155 6.01 -10.07 -16.02
C GLY A 155 4.78 -9.56 -15.26
N LEU A 156 4.99 -8.77 -14.20
CA LEU A 156 3.91 -8.15 -13.43
C LEU A 156 3.11 -7.17 -14.29
N ILE A 157 3.78 -6.29 -15.04
CA ILE A 157 3.13 -5.33 -15.94
C ILE A 157 2.28 -6.05 -16.99
N ALA A 158 2.81 -7.09 -17.63
CA ALA A 158 2.08 -7.90 -18.60
C ALA A 158 0.87 -8.60 -17.98
N LEU A 159 0.97 -9.07 -16.73
CA LEU A 159 -0.14 -9.68 -16.00
C LEU A 159 -1.26 -8.67 -15.71
N LEU A 160 -0.90 -7.47 -15.26
CA LEU A 160 -1.87 -6.42 -14.95
C LEU A 160 -2.56 -5.91 -16.22
N ASP A 161 -1.81 -5.71 -17.31
CA ASP A 161 -2.35 -5.23 -18.58
C ASP A 161 -3.42 -6.21 -19.13
N ARG A 162 -3.18 -7.52 -19.03
CA ARG A 162 -4.15 -8.56 -19.41
C ARG A 162 -5.42 -8.57 -18.55
N ARG A 163 -5.38 -8.03 -17.34
CA ARG A 163 -6.51 -8.05 -16.39
C ARG A 163 -7.25 -6.72 -16.29
N ARG A 164 -6.90 -5.71 -17.09
CA ARG A 164 -7.54 -4.38 -17.07
C ARG A 164 -9.05 -4.39 -17.21
N SER A 165 -9.61 -5.37 -17.93
CA SER A 165 -11.05 -5.51 -18.13
C SER A 165 -11.79 -6.21 -16.98
N GLN A 166 -11.08 -6.68 -15.95
CA GLN A 166 -11.68 -7.35 -14.80
C GLN A 166 -12.00 -6.33 -13.71
N ASP A 167 -13.27 -6.01 -13.56
CA ASP A 167 -13.74 -5.16 -12.47
C ASP A 167 -13.55 -5.85 -11.11
N GLY A 168 -13.06 -5.11 -10.11
CA GLY A 168 -12.93 -5.61 -8.73
C GLY A 168 -11.87 -6.70 -8.52
N ALA A 169 -10.87 -6.80 -9.40
CA ALA A 169 -9.82 -7.80 -9.27
C ALA A 169 -8.97 -7.61 -8.00
N TYR A 170 -8.90 -8.64 -7.17
CA TYR A 170 -7.94 -8.77 -6.07
C TYR A 170 -7.04 -9.98 -6.34
N ILE A 171 -5.75 -9.73 -6.59
CA ILE A 171 -4.80 -10.73 -7.13
C ILE A 171 -3.65 -10.93 -6.14
N GLY A 172 -3.31 -12.18 -5.88
CA GLY A 172 -2.23 -12.55 -4.98
C GLY A 172 -2.18 -14.06 -4.76
N CYS A 173 -1.28 -14.49 -3.89
CA CYS A 173 -1.31 -15.84 -3.34
C CYS A 173 -2.19 -15.83 -2.08
N MET A 174 -3.47 -16.13 -2.24
CA MET A 174 -4.41 -16.17 -1.12
C MET A 174 -4.22 -17.49 -0.39
N LYS A 175 -4.03 -17.42 0.94
CA LYS A 175 -4.08 -18.61 1.79
C LYS A 175 -5.55 -18.95 2.04
N SER A 176 -5.91 -20.20 1.79
CA SER A 176 -7.19 -20.78 2.17
C SER A 176 -7.00 -21.82 3.28
N GLY A 177 -8.08 -22.15 3.97
CA GLY A 177 -8.09 -23.09 5.10
C GLY A 177 -8.13 -22.41 6.46
N ASP A 178 -7.89 -23.20 7.50
CA ASP A 178 -8.16 -22.79 8.88
C ASP A 178 -7.22 -21.68 9.37
N VAL A 179 -7.79 -20.81 10.21
CA VAL A 179 -7.01 -19.84 10.98
C VAL A 179 -6.27 -20.57 12.09
N ILE A 180 -4.95 -20.37 12.16
CA ILE A 180 -4.13 -21.02 13.19
C ILE A 180 -4.34 -20.27 14.51
N SER A 181 -5.15 -20.84 15.40
CA SER A 181 -5.50 -20.28 16.71
C SER A 181 -4.64 -20.80 17.86
N GLU A 182 -3.71 -21.72 17.59
CA GLU A 182 -2.80 -22.28 18.59
C GLU A 182 -1.54 -21.41 18.74
N GLU A 183 -1.35 -20.88 19.96
CA GLU A 183 -0.18 -20.06 20.30
C GLU A 183 1.13 -20.86 20.15
N GLY A 184 2.16 -20.22 19.62
CA GLY A 184 3.47 -20.84 19.39
C GLY A 184 3.62 -21.60 18.06
N LYS A 185 2.54 -21.78 17.28
CA LYS A 185 2.65 -22.26 15.90
C LYS A 185 3.06 -21.15 14.95
N LEU A 186 3.75 -21.52 13.87
CA LEU A 186 4.01 -20.61 12.75
C LEU A 186 2.67 -20.12 12.18
N TRP A 187 2.54 -18.81 11.96
CA TRP A 187 1.30 -18.15 11.50
C TRP A 187 0.15 -18.15 12.51
N TYR A 188 0.44 -18.31 13.81
CA TYR A 188 -0.55 -18.03 14.85
C TYR A 188 -1.13 -16.63 14.68
N GLU A 189 -2.45 -16.53 14.59
CA GLU A 189 -3.17 -15.27 14.47
C GLU A 189 -3.73 -14.89 15.85
N PRO A 190 -3.16 -13.91 16.56
CA PRO A 190 -3.63 -13.51 17.90
C PRO A 190 -5.07 -13.01 17.89
N ASP A 191 -5.54 -12.51 16.75
CA ASP A 191 -6.92 -12.06 16.54
C ASP A 191 -7.79 -13.11 15.83
N TRP A 192 -7.47 -14.40 15.94
CA TRP A 192 -8.18 -15.48 15.25
C TRP A 192 -9.68 -15.46 15.52
N TRP A 193 -10.09 -15.01 16.71
CA TRP A 193 -11.48 -14.89 17.15
C TRP A 193 -12.30 -13.87 16.33
N LYS A 194 -11.66 -12.99 15.55
CA LYS A 194 -12.33 -12.05 14.62
C LYS A 194 -12.74 -12.73 13.32
N PHE A 195 -12.10 -13.83 12.97
CA PHE A 195 -12.46 -14.66 11.84
C PHE A 195 -13.57 -15.58 12.37
N GLY A 196 -14.80 -15.39 11.87
CA GLY A 196 -15.97 -16.08 12.39
C GLY A 196 -15.74 -17.59 12.45
N ASP A 197 -16.25 -18.24 13.51
CA ASP A 197 -16.32 -19.69 13.55
C ASP A 197 -17.13 -20.17 12.33
N GLU A 198 -16.63 -21.17 11.59
CA GLU A 198 -17.53 -22.01 10.80
C GLU A 198 -18.48 -22.73 11.78
N LYS A 199 -19.59 -22.07 12.10
CA LYS A 199 -20.76 -22.68 12.72
C LYS A 199 -21.99 -22.27 11.91
N SER A 200 -22.23 -23.07 10.87
CA SER A 200 -23.60 -23.49 10.50
C SER A 200 -24.06 -24.56 11.47
#